data_AF-A0A1A8MT45-F1
#
_entry.id   AF-A0A1A8MT45-F1
#
_cell.length_a   1.000
_cell.length_b   1.000
_cell.length_c   1.000
_cell.angle_alpha   90.00
_cell.angle_beta   90.00
_cell.angle_gamma   90.00
#
_symmetry.space_group_name_H-M   'P 1'
#
loop_
_entity.id
_entity.type
_entity.pdbx_description
1 polymer ?
#
loop_
_entity_poly.entity_id
_entity_poly.type
_entity_poly.pdbx_seq_one_letter_code
_entity_poly.pdbx_strand_id
1 'polypeptide(L)'
;SDDQMMGNDDIYICTLDNSGMATVQHAYSTGHTMPKSLPLGNVTGVTASIQNGVIGCSFTSTNAISTQRASGLSSTYYILFVDGPSTNGQIQMHKDSFSSATKMDVTTPQILGSAGLPEIMQAHGTLMLI
;
A
#
# COMPACT_ATOMS: atom_id res chain seq x y z
N SER A 1 -0.20 9.75 0.19
CA SER A 1 -1.18 10.79 0.55
C SER A 1 -0.55 12.17 0.57
N ASP A 2 -1.34 13.21 0.30
CA ASP A 2 -0.97 14.61 0.49
C ASP A 2 -1.25 15.14 1.91
N ASP A 3 -2.02 14.41 2.71
CA ASP A 3 -2.24 14.61 4.14
C ASP A 3 -2.03 13.31 4.96
N GLN A 4 -2.45 13.28 6.22
CA GLN A 4 -2.23 12.14 7.12
C GLN A 4 -3.47 11.24 7.29
N MET A 5 -4.53 11.46 6.51
CA MET A 5 -5.80 10.75 6.61
C MET A 5 -6.16 10.09 5.29
N MET A 6 -6.53 8.80 5.33
CA MET A 6 -6.97 8.11 4.13
C MET A 6 -8.35 8.61 3.68
N GLY A 7 -8.44 9.10 2.45
CA GLY A 7 -9.73 9.45 1.88
C GLY A 7 -9.67 9.94 0.45
N ASN A 8 -8.55 10.47 -0.04
CA ASN A 8 -8.44 10.97 -1.41
C ASN A 8 -7.07 10.63 -1.98
N ASP A 9 -6.77 9.33 -1.99
CA ASP A 9 -5.41 8.82 -2.11
C ASP A 9 -5.30 7.72 -3.16
N ASP A 10 -4.14 7.66 -3.79
CA ASP A 10 -3.64 6.52 -4.55
C ASP A 10 -3.27 5.37 -3.61
N ILE A 11 -3.77 4.16 -3.89
CA ILE A 11 -3.69 3.02 -2.99
C ILE A 11 -3.26 1.77 -3.76
N TYR A 12 -2.28 1.06 -3.21
CA TYR A 12 -1.98 -0.32 -3.60
C TYR A 12 -2.46 -1.27 -2.50
N ILE A 13 -3.15 -2.33 -2.89
CA ILE A 13 -3.77 -3.30 -1.98
C ILE A 13 -3.14 -4.66 -2.25
N CYS A 14 -2.56 -5.26 -1.21
CA CYS A 14 -2.14 -6.65 -1.21
C CYS A 14 -3.23 -7.48 -0.49
N THR A 15 -3.94 -8.34 -1.22
CA THR A 15 -5.07 -9.11 -0.68
C THR A 15 -5.13 -10.50 -1.32
N LEU A 16 -5.97 -11.38 -0.78
CA LEU A 16 -6.40 -12.58 -1.49
C LEU A 16 -7.54 -12.25 -2.45
N ASP A 17 -7.56 -12.88 -3.62
CA ASP A 17 -8.72 -12.88 -4.52
C ASP A 17 -9.77 -13.94 -4.11
N ASN A 18 -10.84 -14.07 -4.91
CA ASN A 18 -11.92 -15.02 -4.64
C ASN A 18 -11.47 -16.48 -4.75
N SER A 19 -10.34 -16.76 -5.40
CA SER A 19 -9.72 -18.08 -5.50
C SER A 19 -8.74 -18.35 -4.36
N GLY A 20 -8.56 -17.40 -3.44
CA GLY A 20 -7.62 -17.50 -2.33
C GLY A 20 -6.17 -17.23 -2.74
N MET A 21 -5.92 -16.67 -3.92
CA MET A 21 -4.58 -16.34 -4.40
C MET A 21 -4.20 -14.91 -4.02
N ALA A 22 -2.97 -14.71 -3.57
CA ALA A 22 -2.46 -13.38 -3.27
C ALA A 22 -2.33 -12.54 -4.55
N THR A 23 -2.74 -11.28 -4.48
CA THR A 23 -2.78 -10.36 -5.62
C THR A 23 -2.49 -8.92 -5.18
N VAL A 24 -1.97 -8.13 -6.13
CA VAL A 24 -1.78 -6.68 -5.98
C VAL A 24 -2.85 -5.97 -6.80
N GLN A 25 -3.58 -5.08 -6.17
CA GLN A 25 -4.57 -4.22 -6.83
C GLN A 25 -4.13 -2.76 -6.71
N HIS A 26 -4.48 -1.97 -7.71
CA HIS A 26 -4.35 -0.52 -7.71
C HIS A 26 -5.74 0.09 -7.57
N ALA A 27 -5.90 1.08 -6.70
CA ALA A 27 -7.18 1.69 -6.39
C ALA A 27 -7.02 3.15 -5.98
N TYR A 28 -8.13 3.89 -5.99
CA TYR A 28 -8.20 5.26 -5.49
C TYR A 28 -9.39 5.43 -4.56
N SER A 29 -9.19 6.06 -3.40
CA SER A 29 -10.28 6.39 -2.47
C SER A 29 -10.87 7.77 -2.77
N THR A 30 -12.18 7.93 -2.61
CA THR A 30 -12.83 9.25 -2.57
C THR A 30 -13.67 9.35 -1.30
N GLY A 31 -13.28 10.27 -0.41
CA GLY A 31 -13.73 10.24 0.98
C GLY A 31 -13.41 8.94 1.72
N HIS A 32 -14.01 8.76 2.89
CA HIS A 32 -13.85 7.56 3.73
C HIS A 32 -14.80 6.45 3.28
N THR A 33 -14.59 5.95 2.06
CA THR A 33 -15.43 4.91 1.44
C THR A 33 -14.57 3.82 0.82
N MET A 34 -15.21 2.74 0.36
CA MET A 34 -14.53 1.65 -0.35
C MET A 34 -13.76 2.21 -1.56
N PRO A 35 -12.43 2.01 -1.63
CA PRO A 35 -11.64 2.45 -2.77
C PRO A 35 -12.14 1.84 -4.07
N LYS A 36 -12.12 2.64 -5.14
CA LYS A 36 -12.49 2.18 -6.47
C LYS A 36 -11.26 1.57 -7.14
N SER A 37 -11.39 0.34 -7.63
CA SER A 37 -10.34 -0.32 -8.40
C SER A 37 -10.00 0.48 -9.67
N LEU A 38 -8.71 0.58 -9.94
CA LEU A 38 -8.13 1.13 -11.14
C LEU A 38 -7.43 0.01 -11.92
N PRO A 39 -7.17 0.21 -13.23
CA PRO A 39 -6.21 -0.63 -13.94
C PRO A 39 -4.87 -0.63 -13.19
N LEU A 40 -4.24 -1.80 -13.11
CA LEU A 40 -2.94 -1.93 -12.44
C LEU A 40 -1.88 -0.99 -13.04
N GLY A 41 -1.94 -0.75 -14.36
CA GLY A 41 -1.10 0.24 -15.03
C GLY A 41 0.36 -0.20 -15.15
N ASN A 42 1.27 0.75 -14.98
CA ASN A 42 2.72 0.57 -15.10
C ASN A 42 3.31 -0.04 -13.82
N VAL A 43 2.90 -1.25 -13.50
CA VAL A 43 3.43 -2.04 -12.38
C VAL A 43 4.18 -3.24 -12.93
N THR A 44 5.40 -3.45 -12.44
CA THR A 44 6.29 -4.54 -12.87
C THR A 44 6.84 -5.30 -11.67
N GLY A 45 7.44 -6.47 -11.93
CA GLY A 45 8.08 -7.28 -10.89
C GLY A 45 7.11 -7.80 -9.82
N VAL A 46 5.82 -7.94 -10.15
CA VAL A 46 4.81 -8.38 -9.19
C VAL A 46 5.10 -9.80 -8.74
N THR A 47 5.38 -9.94 -7.45
CA THR A 47 5.49 -11.21 -6.74
C THR A 47 4.48 -11.17 -5.61
N ALA A 48 3.47 -12.02 -5.66
CA ALA A 48 2.47 -12.14 -4.60
C ALA A 48 2.45 -13.59 -4.11
N SER A 49 2.41 -13.78 -2.80
CA SER A 49 2.40 -15.10 -2.20
C SER A 49 1.62 -15.12 -0.90
N ILE A 50 1.18 -16.31 -0.52
CA ILE A 50 0.68 -16.59 0.82
C ILE A 50 1.46 -17.76 1.39
N GLN A 51 2.11 -17.54 2.55
CA GLN A 51 2.89 -18.57 3.23
C GLN A 51 2.53 -18.55 4.71
N ASN A 52 2.14 -19.71 5.24
CA ASN A 52 1.73 -19.86 6.65
C ASN A 52 0.67 -18.84 7.12
N GLY A 53 -0.26 -18.46 6.21
CA GLY A 53 -1.30 -17.47 6.49
C GLY A 53 -0.86 -16.01 6.40
N VAL A 54 0.40 -15.74 6.05
CA VAL A 54 0.92 -14.39 5.82
C VAL A 54 0.91 -14.09 4.33
N ILE A 55 0.25 -13.00 3.95
CA ILE A 55 0.23 -12.50 2.57
C ILE A 55 1.46 -11.59 2.39
N GLY A 56 2.23 -11.84 1.33
CA GLY A 56 3.35 -11.00 0.94
C GLY A 56 3.21 -10.55 -0.51
N CYS A 57 3.38 -9.25 -0.76
CA CYS A 57 3.43 -8.68 -2.10
C CYS A 57 4.68 -7.82 -2.27
N SER A 58 5.37 -7.99 -3.40
CA SER A 58 6.46 -7.16 -3.87
C SER A 58 6.16 -6.72 -5.29
N PHE A 59 6.37 -5.46 -5.61
CA PHE A 59 6.15 -4.90 -6.94
C PHE A 59 6.89 -3.57 -7.06
N THR A 60 7.08 -3.11 -8.30
CA THR A 60 7.57 -1.77 -8.60
C THR A 60 6.50 -1.05 -9.42
N SER A 61 6.07 0.14 -8.97
CA SER A 61 5.13 0.97 -9.71
C SER A 61 5.82 2.22 -10.25
N THR A 62 5.54 2.55 -11.51
CA THR A 62 5.88 3.84 -12.14
C THR A 62 4.64 4.60 -12.59
N ASN A 63 3.47 4.26 -12.03
CA ASN A 63 2.26 5.05 -12.20
C ASN A 63 2.43 6.45 -11.60
N ALA A 64 1.78 7.45 -12.19
CA ALA A 64 1.67 8.76 -11.56
C ALA A 64 0.78 8.65 -10.32
N ILE A 65 1.27 9.13 -9.17
CA ILE A 65 0.52 9.13 -7.92
C ILE A 65 -0.51 10.25 -7.96
N SER A 66 -1.78 9.90 -7.73
CA SER A 66 -2.89 10.86 -7.67
C SER A 66 -3.31 11.11 -6.23
N THR A 67 -3.46 12.37 -5.83
CA THR A 67 -3.99 12.78 -4.53
C THR A 67 -4.94 13.97 -4.70
N GLN A 68 -5.67 14.36 -3.65
CA GLN A 68 -6.62 15.48 -3.74
C GLN A 68 -5.99 16.79 -4.22
N ARG A 69 -4.81 17.16 -3.67
CA ARG A 69 -4.14 18.43 -3.98
C ARG A 69 -3.00 18.31 -4.98
N ALA A 70 -2.51 17.10 -5.23
CA ALA A 70 -1.48 16.87 -6.23
C ALA A 70 -1.96 15.83 -7.25
N SER A 71 -2.27 16.32 -8.45
CA SER A 71 -2.36 15.52 -9.67
C SER A 71 -1.08 15.79 -10.48
N GLY A 72 -0.07 14.92 -10.34
CA GLY A 72 1.22 15.08 -11.02
C GLY A 72 2.41 14.47 -10.27
N LEU A 73 3.63 14.79 -10.73
CA LEU A 73 4.88 14.30 -10.15
C LEU A 73 5.31 15.14 -8.94
N SER A 74 4.67 14.97 -7.78
CA SER A 74 5.36 15.23 -6.52
C SER A 74 6.29 14.04 -6.23
N SER A 75 7.48 14.27 -5.68
CA SER A 75 8.36 13.19 -5.22
C SER A 75 8.10 12.83 -3.75
N THR A 76 7.42 13.70 -2.99
CA THR A 76 7.22 13.51 -1.55
C THR A 76 5.75 13.37 -1.15
N TYR A 77 5.45 12.38 -0.33
CA TYR A 77 4.09 12.05 0.14
C TYR A 77 4.11 11.51 1.57
N TYR A 78 2.99 11.64 2.30
CA TYR A 78 2.80 10.84 3.50
C TYR A 78 2.54 9.39 3.12
N ILE A 79 3.21 8.48 3.83
CA ILE A 79 2.98 7.04 3.74
C ILE A 79 1.89 6.67 4.73
N LEU A 80 0.78 6.21 4.20
CA LEU A 80 -0.30 5.63 4.97
C LEU A 80 -0.22 4.11 4.77
N PHE A 81 -0.22 3.38 5.88
CA PHE A 81 -0.26 1.93 5.85
C PHE A 81 -1.39 1.44 6.74
N VAL A 82 -2.12 0.43 6.28
CA VAL A 82 -3.26 -0.11 6.99
C VAL A 82 -3.31 -1.62 6.81
N ASP A 83 -3.87 -2.32 7.79
CA ASP A 83 -4.20 -3.73 7.67
C ASP A 83 -5.61 -4.01 8.19
N GLY A 84 -6.23 -5.03 7.62
CA GLY A 84 -7.60 -5.38 7.91
C GLY A 84 -8.02 -6.68 7.25
N PRO A 85 -9.19 -7.19 7.64
CA PRO A 85 -9.71 -8.42 7.07
C PRO A 85 -10.21 -8.20 5.64
N SER A 86 -10.19 -9.27 4.85
CA SER A 86 -10.91 -9.38 3.59
C SER A 86 -11.92 -10.53 3.67
N THR A 87 -13.05 -10.42 2.97
CA THR A 87 -14.03 -11.50 2.82
C THR A 87 -14.36 -11.65 1.35
N ASN A 88 -14.18 -12.86 0.80
CA ASN A 88 -14.43 -13.16 -0.62
C ASN A 88 -13.77 -12.13 -1.55
N GLY A 89 -12.46 -11.89 -1.36
CA GLY A 89 -11.69 -10.93 -2.15
C GLY A 89 -12.00 -9.44 -1.93
N GLN A 90 -12.98 -9.11 -1.08
CA GLN A 90 -13.34 -7.73 -0.77
C GLN A 90 -12.71 -7.30 0.56
N ILE A 91 -11.87 -6.28 0.52
CA ILE A 91 -11.33 -5.64 1.73
C ILE A 91 -12.46 -5.08 2.59
N GLN A 92 -12.24 -5.05 3.90
CA GLN A 92 -13.15 -4.44 4.87
C GLN A 92 -12.48 -3.22 5.50
N MET A 93 -13.19 -2.56 6.41
CA MET A 93 -12.58 -1.49 7.22
C MET A 93 -11.33 -2.02 7.92
N HIS A 94 -10.22 -1.29 7.76
CA HIS A 94 -8.97 -1.62 8.43
C HIS A 94 -9.13 -1.55 9.95
N LYS A 95 -8.38 -2.38 10.66
CA LYS A 95 -8.38 -2.42 12.13
C LYS A 95 -7.27 -1.56 12.71
N ASP A 96 -6.12 -1.62 12.05
CA ASP A 96 -4.91 -0.90 12.44
C ASP A 96 -4.46 -0.01 11.29
N SER A 97 -3.86 1.11 11.66
CA SER A 97 -3.38 2.10 10.70
C SER A 97 -2.12 2.77 11.20
N PHE A 98 -1.33 3.23 10.24
CA PHE A 98 -0.12 4.00 10.43
C PHE A 98 -0.13 5.16 9.44
N SER A 99 0.38 6.30 9.90
CA SER A 99 0.65 7.46 9.09
C SER A 99 2.03 7.98 9.43
N SER A 100 2.87 8.19 8.43
CA SER A 100 4.18 8.82 8.62
C SER A 100 4.02 10.23 9.20
N ALA A 101 4.91 10.63 10.12
CA ALA A 101 4.89 11.97 10.71
C ALA A 101 5.25 13.09 9.72
N THR A 102 6.01 12.76 8.67
CA THR A 102 6.46 13.69 7.63
C THR A 102 6.32 13.06 6.26
N LYS A 103 6.27 13.90 5.20
CA LYS A 103 6.33 13.41 3.83
C LYS A 103 7.67 12.72 3.56
N MET A 104 7.64 11.61 2.85
CA MET A 104 8.78 10.81 2.43
C MET A 104 8.98 10.88 0.92
N ASP A 105 10.22 10.89 0.46
CA ASP A 105 10.53 10.81 -0.97
C ASP A 105 10.39 9.37 -1.47
N VAL A 106 9.40 9.13 -2.34
CA VAL A 106 9.08 7.80 -2.86
C VAL A 106 9.93 7.40 -4.07
N THR A 107 10.79 8.29 -4.57
CA THR A 107 11.73 8.00 -5.67
C THR A 107 13.04 7.41 -5.19
N THR A 108 13.32 7.54 -3.88
CA THR A 108 14.53 6.99 -3.25
C THR A 108 14.15 5.79 -2.37
N PRO A 109 14.81 4.63 -2.51
CA PRO A 109 14.62 3.53 -1.57
C PRO A 109 14.98 3.96 -0.15
N GLN A 110 14.05 3.83 0.79
CA GLN A 110 14.29 4.10 2.20
C GLN A 110 13.97 2.88 3.04
N ILE A 111 14.89 2.52 3.94
CA ILE A 111 14.62 1.50 4.95
C ILE A 111 13.73 2.15 5.99
N LEU A 112 12.46 1.79 5.90
CA LEU A 112 11.35 2.27 6.70
C LEU A 112 11.49 1.93 8.21
N GLY A 113 12.43 1.06 8.60
CA GLY A 113 12.63 0.57 9.98
C GLY A 113 12.95 1.62 11.05
N SER A 114 13.29 2.88 10.69
CA SER A 114 13.56 3.96 11.66
C SER A 114 12.39 4.91 11.91
N ALA A 115 11.28 4.77 11.16
CA ALA A 115 10.16 5.71 11.16
C ALA A 115 9.04 5.37 12.17
N GLY A 116 9.26 4.43 13.09
CA GLY A 116 8.25 4.03 14.08
C GLY A 116 7.06 3.28 13.48
N LEU A 117 7.27 2.56 12.36
CA LEU A 117 6.25 1.77 11.69
C LEU A 117 5.79 0.56 12.54
N PRO A 118 4.54 0.09 12.36
CA PRO A 118 4.04 -1.09 13.03
C PRO A 118 4.92 -2.31 12.73
N GLU A 119 5.07 -3.21 13.71
CA GLU A 119 5.97 -4.36 13.64
C GLU A 119 5.78 -5.24 12.38
N ILE A 120 4.56 -5.25 11.80
CA ILE A 120 4.25 -5.97 10.56
C ILE A 120 5.09 -5.51 9.36
N MET A 121 5.53 -4.25 9.34
CA MET A 121 6.45 -3.70 8.35
C MET A 121 7.92 -3.97 8.68
N GLN A 122 8.25 -4.18 9.95
CA GLN A 122 9.63 -4.48 10.39
C GLN A 122 10.00 -5.94 10.10
N ALA A 123 9.05 -6.87 10.17
CA ALA A 123 9.29 -8.29 9.88
C ALA A 123 9.73 -8.55 8.43
N HIS A 124 9.25 -7.76 7.45
CA HIS A 124 9.70 -7.85 6.06
C HIS A 124 10.94 -6.99 5.77
N GLY A 125 11.11 -5.84 6.45
CA GLY A 125 12.24 -4.94 6.23
C GLY A 125 13.57 -5.44 6.82
N THR A 126 13.53 -6.36 7.79
CA THR A 126 14.73 -6.88 8.47
C THR A 126 15.18 -8.26 7.97
N LEU A 127 14.40 -8.91 7.10
CA LEU A 127 14.74 -10.22 6.53
C LEU A 127 15.00 -10.12 5.01
N MET A 128 16.04 -9.38 4.65
CA MET A 128 16.76 -9.58 3.38
C MET A 128 18.11 -10.21 3.72
N LEU A 129 18.10 -11.53 3.90
CA LEU A 129 19.31 -12.36 3.81
C LEU A 129 19.32 -13.01 2.44
N ILE A 130 20.07 -12.41 1.52
CA ILE A 130 20.89 -13.14 0.55
C ILE A 130 22.24 -12.44 0.50
#